data_AF-A0A928VDJ1-F1
#
_entry.id   AF-A0A928VDJ1-F1
#
_cell.length_a   1.000
_cell.length_b   1.000
_cell.length_c   1.000
_cell.angle_alpha   90.00
_cell.angle_beta   90.00
_cell.angle_gamma   90.00
#
_symmetry.space_group_name_H-M   'P 1'
#
loop_
_entity.id
_entity.type
_entity.pdbx_description
1 polymer ?
#
loop_
_entity_poly.entity_id
_entity_poly.type
_entity_poly.pdbx_seq_one_letter_code
_entity_poly.pdbx_strand_id
1 'polypeptide(L)'
;MMFKPLCHSWVALHPEPKGVVQFIGGAFFGSFPTIAYRYLLEQIYNAGYSVIALPFRFSFRHWSLAIELLKEQNALQPELVALAKHLNYDYEVYEDKTNYYWIGHSLGCKYIALLELLSDRQFATQCLDAKQIKEIEQAIAQFPFDSVSIKGQPSLLLAPDISDTESAIPIRVLAQLLDKLKLGVLPTRAQTQCLIEQSELFNLTGLISFDRDTIAGSVANAQQQPLAQNDVLWFLAQLKHRRFALLHQELSGKHLEPVGVRIGQWIVDFNPWDKFTESIDDRALEKVVLQFLDRLEQRQQEATPLRSQVIAVEV
;
A
#
# COMPACT_ATOMS: atom_id res chain seq x y z
N MET A 1 -18.80 -3.81 10.94
CA MET A 1 -17.35 -3.97 11.16
C MET A 1 -16.94 -3.44 12.53
N MET A 2 -16.21 -4.24 13.32
CA MET A 2 -15.63 -3.84 14.62
C MET A 2 -14.15 -4.19 14.63
N PHE A 3 -13.29 -3.20 14.84
CA PHE A 3 -11.84 -3.42 14.97
C PHE A 3 -11.49 -3.85 16.38
N LYS A 4 -10.60 -4.84 16.51
CA LYS A 4 -9.96 -5.26 17.75
C LYS A 4 -8.44 -5.04 17.63
N PRO A 5 -7.76 -4.61 18.70
CA PRO A 5 -6.31 -4.55 18.69
C PRO A 5 -5.74 -5.97 18.63
N LEU A 6 -4.75 -6.19 17.77
CA LEU A 6 -3.97 -7.43 17.68
C LEU A 6 -2.54 -7.05 17.31
N CYS A 7 -1.55 -7.54 18.05
CA CYS A 7 -0.16 -7.08 17.93
C CYS A 7 -0.07 -5.54 18.02
N HIS A 8 0.47 -4.87 17.00
CA HIS A 8 0.53 -3.40 16.91
C HIS A 8 -0.50 -2.83 15.90
N SER A 9 -1.50 -3.63 15.52
CA SER A 9 -2.45 -3.31 14.46
C SER A 9 -3.90 -3.39 14.93
N TRP A 10 -4.80 -2.90 14.08
CA TRP A 10 -6.24 -3.05 14.28
C TRP A 10 -6.81 -4.05 13.27
N VAL A 11 -7.49 -5.07 13.76
CA VAL A 11 -8.00 -6.17 12.93
C VAL A 11 -9.51 -6.26 13.02
N ALA A 12 -10.16 -6.38 11.87
CA ALA A 12 -11.56 -6.78 11.74
C ALA A 12 -11.63 -8.07 10.92
N LEU A 13 -11.83 -9.20 11.59
CA LEU A 13 -12.00 -10.50 10.93
C LEU A 13 -13.40 -10.64 10.34
N HIS A 14 -13.46 -11.08 9.10
CA HIS A 14 -14.68 -11.52 8.45
C HIS A 14 -14.93 -13.00 8.79
N PRO A 15 -16.18 -13.42 9.09
CA PRO A 15 -16.50 -14.81 9.42
C PRO A 15 -16.25 -15.80 8.26
N GLU A 16 -16.43 -15.31 7.03
CA GLU A 16 -16.23 -16.05 5.78
C GLU A 16 -15.30 -15.21 4.88
N PRO A 17 -14.01 -15.11 5.20
CA PRO A 17 -13.10 -14.20 4.52
C PRO A 17 -12.83 -14.64 3.08
N LYS A 18 -12.89 -13.73 2.12
CA LYS A 18 -12.40 -13.94 0.74
C LYS A 18 -10.90 -13.71 0.60
N GLY A 19 -10.32 -13.01 1.56
CA GLY A 19 -8.93 -12.57 1.57
C GLY A 19 -8.70 -11.58 2.71
N VAL A 20 -7.47 -11.10 2.82
CA VAL A 20 -7.02 -10.21 3.89
C VAL A 20 -6.47 -8.92 3.30
N VAL A 21 -7.11 -7.79 3.57
CA VAL A 21 -6.61 -6.47 3.16
C VAL A 21 -5.79 -5.85 4.27
N GLN A 22 -4.52 -5.58 3.99
CA GLN A 22 -3.59 -4.81 4.81
C GLN A 22 -3.55 -3.37 4.31
N PHE A 23 -4.12 -2.47 5.10
CA PHE A 23 -4.25 -1.07 4.75
C PHE A 23 -3.26 -0.19 5.51
N ILE A 24 -2.56 0.67 4.77
CA ILE A 24 -1.70 1.72 5.33
C ILE A 24 -2.04 3.09 4.72
N GLY A 25 -2.32 4.06 5.60
CA GLY A 25 -2.75 5.40 5.21
C GLY A 25 -1.61 6.35 4.85
N GLY A 26 -1.98 7.61 4.61
CA GLY A 26 -1.04 8.69 4.31
C GLY A 26 -0.43 9.32 5.57
N ALA A 27 0.46 10.30 5.39
CA ALA A 27 0.96 11.11 6.50
C ALA A 27 -0.22 11.75 7.28
N PHE A 28 -0.07 11.88 8.60
CA PHE A 28 -1.11 12.32 9.56
C PHE A 28 -2.29 11.34 9.72
N PHE A 29 -3.07 11.10 8.67
CA PHE A 29 -4.29 10.28 8.72
C PHE A 29 -4.00 8.80 8.98
N GLY A 30 -2.88 8.29 8.48
CA GLY A 30 -2.45 6.90 8.66
C GLY A 30 -2.04 6.54 10.09
N SER A 31 -1.89 7.50 11.00
CA SER A 31 -1.70 7.20 12.43
C SER A 31 -3.00 6.75 13.11
N PHE A 32 -4.17 7.08 12.52
CA PHE A 32 -5.49 6.71 13.03
C PHE A 32 -6.36 6.08 11.93
N PRO A 33 -5.92 4.97 11.32
CA PRO A 33 -6.50 4.49 10.08
C PRO A 33 -7.95 4.03 10.23
N THR A 34 -8.31 3.51 11.41
CA THR A 34 -9.66 3.03 11.73
C THR A 34 -10.70 4.14 11.83
N ILE A 35 -10.27 5.39 11.98
CA ILE A 35 -11.11 6.59 12.02
C ILE A 35 -11.02 7.31 10.68
N ALA A 36 -9.79 7.62 10.23
CA ALA A 36 -9.57 8.43 9.05
C ALA A 36 -10.06 7.77 7.75
N TYR A 37 -9.94 6.45 7.63
CA TYR A 37 -10.33 5.69 6.44
C TYR A 37 -11.56 4.81 6.71
N ARG A 38 -12.35 5.15 7.73
CA ARG A 38 -13.40 4.29 8.27
C ARG A 38 -14.35 3.78 7.19
N TYR A 39 -14.83 4.67 6.32
CA TYR A 39 -15.82 4.30 5.31
C TYR A 39 -15.25 3.34 4.27
N LEU A 40 -14.06 3.62 3.72
CA LEU A 40 -13.37 2.75 2.78
C LEU A 40 -13.14 1.35 3.38
N LEU A 41 -12.63 1.28 4.60
CA LEU A 41 -12.37 0.02 5.30
C LEU A 41 -13.66 -0.75 5.58
N GLU A 42 -14.76 -0.05 5.89
CA GLU A 42 -16.09 -0.67 6.02
C GLU A 42 -16.57 -1.29 4.71
N GLN A 43 -16.39 -0.62 3.57
CA GLN A 43 -16.81 -1.18 2.27
C GLN A 43 -15.99 -2.41 1.89
N ILE A 44 -14.69 -2.40 2.15
CA ILE A 44 -13.81 -3.56 1.96
C ILE A 44 -14.26 -4.73 2.83
N TYR A 45 -14.54 -4.48 4.12
CA TYR A 45 -15.04 -5.51 5.03
C TYR A 45 -16.38 -6.08 4.58
N ASN A 46 -17.32 -5.23 4.19
CA ASN A 46 -18.65 -5.64 3.73
C ASN A 46 -18.59 -6.42 2.40
N ALA A 47 -17.54 -6.26 1.61
CA ALA A 47 -17.31 -7.05 0.40
C ALA A 47 -16.82 -8.48 0.70
N GLY A 48 -16.50 -8.80 1.96
CA GLY A 48 -16.10 -10.13 2.42
C GLY A 48 -14.62 -10.26 2.79
N TYR A 49 -13.86 -9.16 2.83
CA TYR A 49 -12.45 -9.21 3.22
C TYR A 49 -12.28 -9.02 4.72
N SER A 50 -11.35 -9.75 5.32
CA SER A 50 -10.80 -9.35 6.62
C SER A 50 -9.89 -8.13 6.44
N VAL A 51 -9.93 -7.21 7.39
CA VAL A 51 -9.20 -5.92 7.27
C VAL A 51 -8.20 -5.79 8.42
N ILE A 52 -6.94 -5.54 8.07
CA ILE A 52 -5.86 -5.15 8.96
C ILE A 52 -5.55 -3.69 8.67
N ALA A 53 -5.85 -2.80 9.62
CA ALA A 53 -5.50 -1.39 9.53
C ALA A 53 -4.21 -1.13 10.31
N LEU A 54 -3.17 -0.71 9.60
CA LEU A 54 -1.80 -0.57 10.11
C LEU A 54 -1.55 0.89 10.52
N PRO A 55 -1.57 1.21 11.82
CA PRO A 55 -1.16 2.52 12.28
C PRO A 55 0.35 2.65 12.13
N PHE A 56 0.83 3.83 11.75
CA PHE A 56 2.26 4.11 11.76
C PHE A 56 2.56 5.45 12.40
N ARG A 57 3.78 5.57 12.91
CA ARG A 57 4.35 6.83 13.36
C ARG A 57 5.23 7.39 12.26
N PHE A 58 4.92 8.60 11.83
CA PHE A 58 5.70 9.27 10.80
C PHE A 58 7.19 9.38 11.21
N SER A 59 8.08 9.12 10.26
CA SER A 59 9.54 9.18 10.41
C SER A 59 10.18 9.53 9.07
N PHE A 60 11.36 10.17 9.07
CA PHE A 60 12.16 10.39 7.85
C PHE A 60 12.96 9.15 7.41
N ARG A 61 12.85 8.02 8.11
CA ARG A 61 13.55 6.78 7.79
C ARG A 61 12.54 5.73 7.35
N HIS A 62 12.20 5.78 6.07
CA HIS A 62 11.10 4.99 5.51
C HIS A 62 11.46 3.52 5.30
N TRP A 63 12.75 3.17 5.20
CA TRP A 63 13.18 1.77 5.25
C TRP A 63 12.77 1.09 6.54
N SER A 64 13.05 1.72 7.68
CA SER A 64 12.69 1.18 8.99
C SER A 64 11.18 0.91 9.09
N LEU A 65 10.36 1.83 8.56
CA LEU A 65 8.90 1.66 8.51
C LEU A 65 8.49 0.48 7.63
N ALA A 66 9.01 0.36 6.40
CA ALA A 66 8.70 -0.78 5.54
C ALA A 66 9.11 -2.13 6.17
N ILE A 67 10.26 -2.16 6.85
CA ILE A 67 10.74 -3.32 7.60
C ILE A 67 9.79 -3.64 8.77
N GLU A 68 9.31 -2.64 9.50
CA GLU A 68 8.35 -2.81 10.59
C GLU A 68 7.02 -3.40 10.09
N LEU A 69 6.52 -2.99 8.92
CA LEU A 69 5.33 -3.58 8.30
C LEU A 69 5.52 -5.07 7.99
N LEU A 70 6.69 -5.45 7.50
CA LEU A 70 7.02 -6.86 7.25
C LEU A 70 7.08 -7.67 8.56
N LYS A 71 7.68 -7.11 9.62
CA LYS A 71 7.70 -7.73 10.96
C LYS A 71 6.29 -7.91 11.49
N GLU A 72 5.46 -6.89 11.35
CA GLU A 72 4.09 -6.89 11.83
C GLU A 72 3.23 -7.91 11.06
N GLN A 73 3.32 -8.01 9.73
CA GLN A 73 2.63 -9.07 8.98
C GLN A 73 3.00 -10.47 9.50
N ASN A 74 4.30 -10.71 9.69
CA ASN A 74 4.80 -12.00 10.19
C ASN A 74 4.32 -12.31 11.62
N ALA A 75 4.24 -11.29 12.48
CA ALA A 75 3.73 -11.45 13.84
C ALA A 75 2.21 -11.66 13.88
N LEU A 76 1.47 -10.97 13.00
CA LEU A 76 0.00 -11.05 12.94
C LEU A 76 -0.48 -12.40 12.44
N GLN A 77 0.18 -13.02 11.46
CA GLN A 77 -0.31 -14.24 10.82
C GLN A 77 -0.74 -15.36 11.81
N PRO A 78 0.12 -15.83 12.75
CA PRO A 78 -0.30 -16.86 13.71
C PRO A 78 -1.41 -16.39 14.65
N GLU A 79 -1.42 -15.11 15.02
CA GLU A 79 -2.44 -14.52 15.89
C GLU A 79 -3.80 -14.41 15.20
N LEU A 80 -3.84 -14.11 13.89
CA LEU A 80 -5.04 -14.10 13.07
C LEU A 80 -5.66 -15.50 12.99
N VAL A 81 -4.84 -16.52 12.75
CA VAL A 81 -5.27 -17.92 12.71
C VAL A 81 -5.83 -18.35 14.07
N ALA A 82 -5.14 -18.04 15.16
CA ALA A 82 -5.59 -18.36 16.51
C ALA A 82 -6.92 -17.68 16.86
N LEU A 83 -7.05 -16.39 16.52
CA LEU A 83 -8.27 -15.63 16.74
C LEU A 83 -9.45 -16.15 15.90
N ALA A 84 -9.22 -16.47 14.63
CA ALA A 84 -10.25 -17.07 13.76
C ALA A 84 -10.73 -18.42 14.31
N LYS A 85 -9.82 -19.30 14.73
CA LYS A 85 -10.15 -20.57 15.39
C LYS A 85 -10.98 -20.37 16.66
N HIS A 86 -10.58 -19.41 17.51
CA HIS A 86 -11.31 -19.10 18.73
C HIS A 86 -12.74 -18.58 18.47
N LEU A 87 -12.94 -17.85 17.37
CA LEU A 87 -14.24 -17.33 16.95
C LEU A 87 -15.06 -18.34 16.12
N ASN A 88 -14.52 -19.53 15.85
CA ASN A 88 -15.10 -20.54 14.94
C ASN A 88 -15.38 -19.98 13.53
N TYR A 89 -14.45 -19.17 13.02
CA TYR A 89 -14.43 -18.65 11.65
C TYR A 89 -13.54 -19.51 10.76
N ASP A 90 -13.72 -19.42 9.44
CA ASP A 90 -12.77 -19.99 8.49
C ASP A 90 -11.40 -19.31 8.66
N TYR A 91 -10.39 -20.12 8.92
CA TYR A 91 -9.04 -19.67 9.23
C TYR A 91 -8.00 -19.96 8.13
N GLU A 92 -8.33 -20.82 7.15
CA GLU A 92 -7.37 -21.29 6.14
C GLU A 92 -6.86 -20.12 5.27
N VAL A 93 -7.74 -19.14 5.04
CA VAL A 93 -7.42 -17.91 4.31
C VAL A 93 -6.26 -17.14 4.94
N TYR A 94 -6.10 -17.18 6.28
CA TYR A 94 -5.01 -16.47 6.96
C TYR A 94 -3.67 -17.23 6.90
N GLU A 95 -3.68 -18.54 6.63
CA GLU A 95 -2.48 -19.38 6.58
C GLU A 95 -1.68 -19.18 5.28
N ASP A 96 -2.36 -18.94 4.17
CA ASP A 96 -1.73 -18.66 2.88
C ASP A 96 -1.56 -17.15 2.64
N LYS A 97 -0.31 -16.69 2.62
CA LYS A 97 0.04 -15.29 2.39
C LYS A 97 -0.36 -14.78 1.01
N THR A 98 -0.61 -15.64 0.02
CA THR A 98 -1.13 -15.20 -1.28
C THR A 98 -2.55 -14.64 -1.19
N ASN A 99 -3.30 -14.95 -0.12
CA ASN A 99 -4.62 -14.35 0.13
C ASN A 99 -4.54 -12.92 0.72
N TYR A 100 -3.34 -12.36 0.88
CA TYR A 100 -3.12 -11.05 1.47
C TYR A 100 -2.92 -10.00 0.38
N TYR A 101 -3.60 -8.86 0.55
CA TYR A 101 -3.60 -7.72 -0.35
C TYR A 101 -3.10 -6.50 0.39
N TRP A 102 -2.28 -5.69 -0.25
CA TRP A 102 -1.83 -4.41 0.27
C TRP A 102 -2.61 -3.27 -0.36
N ILE A 103 -3.08 -2.34 0.45
CA ILE A 103 -3.66 -1.08 -0.01
C ILE A 103 -2.94 0.07 0.68
N GLY A 104 -2.33 0.95 -0.11
CA GLY A 104 -1.67 2.15 0.38
C GLY A 104 -2.44 3.38 -0.05
N HIS A 105 -2.44 4.41 0.78
CA HIS A 105 -2.85 5.74 0.37
C HIS A 105 -1.73 6.75 0.59
N SER A 106 -1.50 7.65 -0.38
CA SER A 106 -0.51 8.74 -0.24
C SER A 106 0.87 8.16 0.11
N LEU A 107 1.48 8.61 1.21
CA LEU A 107 2.76 8.11 1.70
C LEU A 107 2.76 6.60 2.00
N GLY A 108 1.61 6.01 2.33
CA GLY A 108 1.46 4.56 2.49
C GLY A 108 1.86 3.77 1.24
N CYS A 109 1.66 4.36 0.06
CA CYS A 109 2.09 3.78 -1.22
C CYS A 109 3.62 3.66 -1.31
N LYS A 110 4.37 4.64 -0.78
CA LYS A 110 5.83 4.57 -0.70
C LYS A 110 6.26 3.41 0.19
N TYR A 111 5.62 3.19 1.33
CA TYR A 111 5.95 2.09 2.22
C TYR A 111 5.70 0.72 1.59
N ILE A 112 4.59 0.55 0.86
CA ILE A 112 4.33 -0.68 0.09
C ILE A 112 5.37 -0.86 -1.01
N ALA A 113 5.74 0.20 -1.73
CA ALA A 113 6.76 0.10 -2.77
C ALA A 113 8.14 -0.31 -2.22
N LEU A 114 8.53 0.22 -1.06
CA LEU A 114 9.74 -0.19 -0.37
C LEU A 114 9.64 -1.64 0.12
N LEU A 115 8.48 -2.05 0.62
CA LEU A 115 8.23 -3.43 1.05
C LEU A 115 8.31 -4.43 -0.12
N GLU A 116 7.75 -4.07 -1.28
CA GLU A 116 7.89 -4.84 -2.52
C GLU A 116 9.38 -5.01 -2.86
N LEU A 117 10.16 -3.92 -2.87
CA LEU A 117 11.59 -3.93 -3.16
C LEU A 117 12.42 -4.79 -2.19
N LEU A 118 12.02 -4.90 -0.91
CA LEU A 118 12.67 -5.82 0.04
C LEU A 118 12.51 -7.30 -0.34
N SER A 119 11.57 -7.62 -1.24
CA SER A 119 11.34 -8.98 -1.71
C SER A 119 12.37 -9.42 -2.78
N ASP A 120 13.19 -8.49 -3.27
CA ASP A 120 14.31 -8.80 -4.17
C ASP A 120 15.61 -9.02 -3.39
N ARG A 121 16.26 -10.16 -3.65
CA ARG A 121 17.56 -10.49 -3.05
C ARG A 121 18.73 -9.84 -3.78
N GLN A 122 18.53 -9.37 -5.02
CA GLN A 122 19.52 -8.62 -5.80
C GLN A 122 19.19 -7.13 -5.77
N PHE A 123 18.98 -6.62 -4.56
CA PHE A 123 18.61 -5.24 -4.32
C PHE A 123 19.60 -4.26 -4.98
N ALA A 124 19.09 -3.26 -5.71
CA ALA A 124 19.89 -2.30 -6.47
C ALA A 124 20.63 -1.29 -5.57
N THR A 125 21.68 -1.77 -4.91
CA THR A 125 22.50 -1.01 -3.95
C THR A 125 23.12 0.25 -4.56
N GLN A 126 23.32 0.31 -5.88
CA GLN A 126 23.82 1.50 -6.57
C GLN A 126 22.92 2.74 -6.41
N CYS A 127 21.63 2.55 -6.09
CA CYS A 127 20.70 3.64 -5.84
C CYS A 127 20.78 4.21 -4.42
N LEU A 128 21.53 3.58 -3.51
CA LEU A 128 21.53 3.89 -2.08
C LEU A 128 22.91 4.25 -1.54
N ASP A 129 22.92 4.94 -0.40
CA ASP A 129 24.16 5.13 0.35
C ASP A 129 24.52 3.90 1.20
N ALA A 130 25.79 3.81 1.60
CA ALA A 130 26.31 2.68 2.38
C ALA A 130 25.59 2.46 3.72
N LYS A 131 25.02 3.53 4.31
CA LYS A 131 24.31 3.43 5.59
C LYS A 131 22.93 2.79 5.38
N GLN A 132 22.21 3.20 4.34
CA GLN A 132 20.92 2.61 3.97
C GLN A 132 21.09 1.14 3.58
N ILE A 133 22.12 0.81 2.79
CA ILE A 133 22.43 -0.59 2.43
C ILE A 133 22.60 -1.43 3.69
N LYS A 134 23.45 -0.98 4.62
CA LYS A 134 23.70 -1.69 5.88
C LYS A 134 22.42 -1.83 6.72
N GLU A 135 21.58 -0.81 6.78
CA GLU A 135 20.30 -0.86 7.50
C GLU A 135 19.38 -1.94 6.93
N ILE A 136 19.25 -1.99 5.60
CA ILE A 136 18.43 -2.99 4.90
C ILE A 136 18.99 -4.40 5.11
N GLU A 137 20.29 -4.60 4.88
CA GLU A 137 20.94 -5.91 5.05
C GLU A 137 20.77 -6.45 6.48
N GLN A 138 20.98 -5.59 7.48
CA GLN A 138 20.80 -5.96 8.89
C GLN A 138 19.35 -6.31 9.22
N ALA A 139 18.39 -5.62 8.62
CA ALA A 139 16.98 -5.90 8.81
C ALA A 139 16.57 -7.23 8.16
N ILE A 140 16.96 -7.44 6.90
CA ILE A 140 16.68 -8.68 6.15
C ILE A 140 17.30 -9.89 6.84
N ALA A 141 18.52 -9.76 7.39
CA ALA A 141 19.21 -10.84 8.10
C ALA A 141 18.48 -11.32 9.37
N GLN A 142 17.53 -10.55 9.92
CA GLN A 142 16.76 -10.94 11.11
C GLN A 142 15.58 -11.88 10.79
N PHE A 143 15.27 -12.09 9.51
CA PHE A 143 14.13 -12.87 9.09
C PHE A 143 14.55 -14.24 8.53
N PRO A 144 13.75 -15.29 8.76
CA PRO A 144 13.86 -16.53 8.01
C PRO A 144 13.89 -16.27 6.49
N PHE A 145 14.72 -17.02 5.75
CA PHE A 145 15.00 -16.79 4.32
C PHE A 145 13.75 -16.60 3.44
N ASP A 146 12.63 -17.26 3.77
CA ASP A 146 11.39 -17.24 2.99
C ASP A 146 10.33 -16.24 3.50
N SER A 147 10.66 -15.48 4.56
CA SER A 147 9.73 -14.55 5.22
C SER A 147 9.95 -13.07 4.86
N VAL A 148 11.01 -12.76 4.12
CA VAL A 148 11.30 -11.41 3.59
C VAL A 148 10.77 -11.27 2.19
N SER A 149 9.45 -11.33 2.06
CA SER A 149 8.83 -11.20 0.76
C SER A 149 7.33 -10.93 0.89
N ILE A 150 6.85 -9.97 0.12
CA ILE A 150 5.43 -9.85 -0.21
C ILE A 150 5.15 -10.35 -1.64
N LYS A 151 6.09 -11.06 -2.28
CA LYS A 151 5.86 -11.66 -3.62
C LYS A 151 4.60 -12.50 -3.59
N GLY A 152 3.80 -12.31 -4.64
CA GLY A 152 2.51 -12.95 -4.76
C GLY A 152 1.41 -12.25 -3.98
N GLN A 153 1.66 -11.19 -3.21
CA GLN A 153 0.61 -10.39 -2.56
C GLN A 153 0.26 -9.20 -3.47
N PRO A 154 -1.00 -9.04 -3.92
CA PRO A 154 -1.33 -7.92 -4.78
C PRO A 154 -1.33 -6.60 -4.02
N SER A 155 -0.96 -5.51 -4.71
CA SER A 155 -0.81 -4.18 -4.13
C SER A 155 -1.63 -3.14 -4.89
N LEU A 156 -2.43 -2.34 -4.19
CA LEU A 156 -3.20 -1.24 -4.74
C LEU A 156 -2.71 0.10 -4.16
N LEU A 157 -2.25 0.98 -5.04
CA LEU A 157 -1.76 2.31 -4.68
C LEU A 157 -2.85 3.36 -4.93
N LEU A 158 -3.33 4.00 -3.88
CA LEU A 158 -4.31 5.09 -3.95
C LEU A 158 -3.59 6.43 -3.81
N ALA A 159 -3.69 7.30 -4.82
CA ALA A 159 -3.02 8.60 -4.82
C ALA A 159 -1.53 8.53 -4.40
N PRO A 160 -0.68 7.77 -5.10
CA PRO A 160 0.68 7.47 -4.64
C PRO A 160 1.54 8.72 -4.49
N ASP A 161 2.07 8.94 -3.29
CA ASP A 161 3.02 10.01 -2.99
C ASP A 161 4.34 9.40 -2.53
N ILE A 162 5.38 9.49 -3.37
CA ILE A 162 6.73 9.01 -3.06
C ILE A 162 7.72 10.14 -2.78
N SER A 163 7.22 11.36 -2.55
CA SER A 163 8.01 12.57 -2.34
C SER A 163 8.98 12.52 -1.15
N ASP A 164 9.81 13.56 -1.07
CA ASP A 164 10.83 13.78 -0.05
C ASP A 164 10.22 14.39 1.22
N THR A 165 10.90 15.35 1.84
CA THR A 165 10.48 15.92 3.13
C THR A 165 9.27 16.86 3.00
N GLU A 166 8.89 17.25 1.77
CA GLU A 166 7.82 18.21 1.52
C GLU A 166 6.43 17.71 1.93
N SER A 167 6.16 16.40 1.91
CA SER A 167 4.89 15.83 2.38
C SER A 167 4.78 15.70 3.90
N ALA A 168 5.88 15.97 4.62
CA ALA A 168 5.96 15.84 6.06
C ALA A 168 6.03 17.18 6.80
N ILE A 169 6.52 18.22 6.12
CA ILE A 169 6.73 19.54 6.72
C ILE A 169 5.93 20.57 5.92
N PRO A 170 5.01 21.31 6.57
CA PRO A 170 4.15 22.28 5.88
C PRO A 170 4.94 23.47 5.28
N ILE A 171 6.17 23.70 5.75
CA ILE A 171 7.06 24.77 5.27
C ILE A 171 8.01 24.21 4.20
N ARG A 172 7.65 24.41 2.92
CA ARG A 172 8.43 23.90 1.76
C ARG A 172 9.91 24.32 1.78
N VAL A 173 10.22 25.57 2.13
CA VAL A 173 11.61 26.05 2.19
C VAL A 173 12.43 25.30 3.23
N LEU A 174 11.82 24.95 4.36
CA LEU A 174 12.47 24.17 5.42
C LEU A 174 12.64 22.70 4.98
N ALA A 175 11.63 22.12 4.33
CA ALA A 175 11.72 20.78 3.76
C ALA A 175 12.89 20.69 2.75
N GLN A 176 12.95 21.61 1.79
CA GLN A 176 14.01 21.68 0.78
C GLN A 176 15.39 21.90 1.39
N LEU A 177 15.49 22.70 2.46
CA LEU A 177 16.75 22.90 3.18
C LEU A 177 17.20 21.60 3.86
N LEU A 178 16.29 20.87 4.51
CA LEU A 178 16.60 19.58 5.15
C LEU A 178 17.03 18.53 4.12
N ASP A 179 16.36 18.47 2.97
CA ASP A 179 16.73 17.60 1.87
C ASP A 179 18.11 17.94 1.33
N LYS A 180 18.41 19.23 1.10
CA LYS A 180 19.73 19.70 0.65
C LYS A 180 20.85 19.38 1.65
N LEU A 181 20.54 19.40 2.94
CA LEU A 181 21.47 19.03 4.02
C LEU A 181 21.55 17.50 4.26
N LYS A 182 20.86 16.68 3.47
CA LYS A 182 20.74 15.21 3.67
C LYS A 182 20.17 14.81 5.04
N LEU A 183 19.41 15.70 5.65
CA LEU A 183 18.68 15.47 6.90
C LEU A 183 17.21 15.10 6.68
N GLY A 184 16.75 15.16 5.42
CA GLY A 184 15.41 14.81 5.01
C GLY A 184 15.10 13.32 4.94
N VAL A 185 13.98 13.00 4.29
CA VAL A 185 13.45 11.65 4.07
C VAL A 185 14.46 10.75 3.34
N LEU A 186 14.62 9.52 3.84
CA LEU A 186 15.37 8.46 3.18
C LEU A 186 14.52 7.17 3.09
N PRO A 187 14.51 6.47 1.94
CA PRO A 187 15.13 6.90 0.69
C PRO A 187 14.40 8.11 0.09
N THR A 188 15.16 8.95 -0.63
CA THR A 188 14.58 10.09 -1.36
C THR A 188 13.67 9.60 -2.48
N ARG A 189 12.87 10.48 -3.09
CA ARG A 189 12.08 10.22 -4.29
C ARG A 189 12.98 9.66 -5.39
N ALA A 190 14.09 10.34 -5.69
CA ALA A 190 15.04 9.89 -6.71
C ALA A 190 15.63 8.51 -6.42
N GLN A 191 15.98 8.22 -5.15
CA GLN A 191 16.45 6.89 -4.76
C GLN A 191 15.35 5.84 -4.93
N THR A 192 14.12 6.15 -4.51
CA THR A 192 12.96 5.25 -4.64
C THR A 192 12.68 4.95 -6.11
N GLN A 193 12.69 5.98 -6.97
CA GLN A 193 12.52 5.85 -8.42
C GLN A 193 13.62 4.97 -9.04
N CYS A 194 14.89 5.25 -8.72
CA CYS A 194 16.03 4.44 -9.17
C CYS A 194 15.87 2.96 -8.78
N LEU A 195 15.45 2.66 -7.54
CA LEU A 195 15.28 1.28 -7.09
C LEU A 195 14.19 0.53 -7.86
N ILE A 196 13.04 1.18 -8.07
CA ILE A 196 11.94 0.61 -8.84
C ILE A 196 12.35 0.45 -10.30
N GLU A 197 13.09 1.41 -10.87
CA GLU A 197 13.63 1.34 -12.24
C GLU A 197 14.50 0.11 -12.47
N GLN A 198 15.34 -0.25 -11.48
CA GLN A 198 16.26 -1.38 -11.55
C GLN A 198 15.62 -2.72 -11.16
N SER A 199 14.36 -2.74 -10.72
CA SER A 199 13.67 -3.94 -10.28
C SER A 199 12.83 -4.58 -11.39
N GLU A 200 12.55 -5.88 -11.30
CA GLU A 200 11.55 -6.60 -12.14
C GLU A 200 10.20 -6.84 -11.42
N LEU A 201 10.04 -6.29 -10.20
CA LEU A 201 8.86 -6.45 -9.34
C LEU A 201 7.65 -5.63 -9.83
N PHE A 202 6.63 -5.48 -8.99
CA PHE A 202 5.42 -4.67 -9.25
C PHE A 202 4.48 -5.25 -10.33
N ASN A 203 4.54 -6.55 -10.57
CA ASN A 203 3.70 -7.24 -11.56
C ASN A 203 2.24 -7.42 -11.07
N LEU A 204 2.01 -7.39 -9.76
CA LEU A 204 0.69 -7.46 -9.12
C LEU A 204 0.30 -6.11 -8.50
N THR A 205 0.65 -5.02 -9.18
CA THR A 205 0.36 -3.66 -8.71
C THR A 205 -0.78 -3.02 -9.52
N GLY A 206 -1.66 -2.32 -8.82
CA GLY A 206 -2.66 -1.42 -9.39
C GLY A 206 -2.54 -0.01 -8.81
N LEU A 207 -3.06 0.97 -9.53
CA LEU A 207 -3.01 2.38 -9.19
C LEU A 207 -4.37 3.04 -9.43
N ILE A 208 -4.88 3.75 -8.43
CA ILE A 208 -6.03 4.66 -8.57
C ILE A 208 -5.53 6.08 -8.31
N SER A 209 -5.76 6.99 -9.26
CA SER A 209 -5.40 8.41 -9.18
C SER A 209 -6.64 9.30 -9.18
N PHE A 210 -6.47 10.59 -8.85
CA PHE A 210 -7.56 11.57 -8.86
C PHE A 210 -7.22 12.79 -9.72
N ASP A 211 -8.18 13.22 -10.54
CA ASP A 211 -8.01 14.27 -11.57
C ASP A 211 -7.59 15.65 -11.03
N ARG A 212 -7.87 15.96 -9.77
CA ARG A 212 -7.47 17.22 -9.11
C ARG A 212 -6.39 17.01 -8.04
N ASP A 213 -5.73 15.87 -8.03
CA ASP A 213 -4.61 15.61 -7.12
C ASP A 213 -3.35 16.35 -7.56
N THR A 214 -2.96 17.37 -6.80
CA THR A 214 -1.73 18.15 -7.02
C THR A 214 -0.55 17.69 -6.17
N ILE A 215 -0.75 16.72 -5.28
CA ILE A 215 0.29 16.17 -4.38
C ILE A 215 0.97 14.99 -5.07
N ALA A 216 0.21 13.95 -5.40
CA ALA A 216 0.70 12.81 -6.17
C ALA A 216 0.86 13.14 -7.67
N GLY A 217 0.18 14.19 -8.12
CA GLY A 217 -0.05 14.45 -9.54
C GLY A 217 -1.17 13.57 -10.10
N SER A 218 -1.52 13.80 -11.36
CA SER A 218 -2.55 13.05 -12.08
C SER A 218 -2.26 13.03 -13.58
N VAL A 219 -3.03 12.23 -14.33
CA VAL A 219 -3.03 12.28 -15.80
C VAL A 219 -3.63 13.61 -16.27
N ALA A 220 -4.72 14.06 -15.65
CA ALA A 220 -5.38 15.32 -15.97
C ALA A 220 -4.47 16.56 -15.83
N ASN A 221 -3.52 16.56 -14.90
CA ASN A 221 -2.59 17.68 -14.69
C ASN A 221 -1.16 17.44 -15.22
N ALA A 222 -1.00 16.53 -16.19
CA ALA A 222 0.30 16.13 -16.74
C ALA A 222 1.22 17.28 -17.18
N GLN A 223 0.65 18.40 -17.63
CA GLN A 223 1.43 19.55 -18.10
C GLN A 223 1.87 20.50 -16.98
N GLN A 224 1.35 20.33 -15.77
CA GLN A 224 1.56 21.26 -14.65
C GLN A 224 2.79 20.90 -13.80
N GLN A 225 3.29 19.67 -13.92
CA GLN A 225 4.43 19.16 -13.14
C GLN A 225 5.39 18.34 -14.01
N PRO A 226 6.72 18.41 -13.79
CA PRO A 226 7.66 17.52 -14.45
C PRO A 226 7.33 16.05 -14.17
N LEU A 227 7.58 15.16 -15.16
CA LEU A 227 7.31 13.72 -15.01
C LEU A 227 7.90 13.13 -13.73
N ALA A 228 9.15 13.48 -13.40
CA ALA A 228 9.83 12.97 -12.20
C ALA A 228 9.20 13.44 -10.88
N GLN A 229 8.30 14.45 -10.90
CA GLN A 229 7.62 14.97 -9.72
C GLN A 229 6.12 14.62 -9.69
N ASN A 230 5.56 14.17 -10.80
CA ASN A 230 4.22 13.61 -10.90
C ASN A 230 4.32 12.10 -10.73
N ASP A 231 4.15 11.64 -9.49
CA ASP A 231 4.35 10.25 -9.10
C ASP A 231 3.40 9.31 -9.85
N VAL A 232 2.15 9.74 -10.10
CA VAL A 232 1.17 8.99 -10.92
C VAL A 232 1.70 8.74 -12.33
N LEU A 233 2.10 9.79 -13.05
CA LEU A 233 2.62 9.64 -14.41
C LEU A 233 3.93 8.88 -14.45
N TRP A 234 4.80 9.09 -13.46
CA TRP A 234 6.06 8.37 -13.36
C TRP A 234 5.81 6.86 -13.18
N PHE A 235 4.92 6.44 -12.29
CA PHE A 235 4.54 5.03 -12.13
C PHE A 235 3.95 4.45 -13.42
N LEU A 236 3.05 5.19 -14.08
CA LEU A 236 2.43 4.76 -15.34
C LEU A 236 3.46 4.57 -16.45
N ALA A 237 4.42 5.49 -16.56
CA ALA A 237 5.50 5.39 -17.54
C ALA A 237 6.45 4.23 -17.21
N GLN A 238 6.88 4.13 -15.95
CA GLN A 238 7.89 3.17 -15.51
C GLN A 238 7.38 1.73 -15.53
N LEU A 239 6.14 1.50 -15.12
CA LEU A 239 5.58 0.15 -14.99
C LEU A 239 4.84 -0.33 -16.25
N LYS A 240 4.80 0.48 -17.31
CA LYS A 240 4.13 0.14 -18.57
C LYS A 240 4.66 -1.16 -19.21
N HIS A 241 5.96 -1.40 -19.08
CA HIS A 241 6.66 -2.51 -19.75
C HIS A 241 6.91 -3.72 -18.84
N ARG A 242 6.29 -3.77 -17.66
CA ARG A 242 6.28 -4.96 -16.81
C ARG A 242 5.54 -6.12 -17.48
N ARG A 243 5.73 -7.35 -16.98
CA ARG A 243 5.04 -8.55 -17.52
C ARG A 243 3.53 -8.31 -17.63
N PHE A 244 2.96 -7.67 -16.62
CA PHE A 244 1.62 -7.12 -16.68
C PHE A 244 1.68 -5.60 -16.63
N ALA A 245 1.09 -4.93 -17.63
CA ALA A 245 0.95 -3.48 -17.60
C ALA A 245 0.17 -3.04 -16.34
N LEU A 246 0.62 -1.96 -15.70
CA LEU A 246 0.01 -1.40 -14.49
C LEU A 246 -1.50 -1.22 -14.67
N LEU A 247 -2.31 -1.78 -13.75
CA LEU A 247 -3.74 -1.45 -13.70
C LEU A 247 -3.87 0.00 -13.27
N HIS A 248 -4.60 0.79 -14.04
CA HIS A 248 -4.81 2.19 -13.72
C HIS A 248 -6.25 2.62 -13.98
N GLN A 249 -6.79 3.43 -13.09
CA GLN A 249 -8.02 4.19 -13.29
C GLN A 249 -7.88 5.54 -12.59
N GLU A 250 -8.15 6.61 -13.32
CA GLU A 250 -8.26 7.95 -12.77
C GLU A 250 -9.74 8.24 -12.46
N LEU A 251 -9.99 8.74 -11.25
CA LEU A 251 -11.30 9.13 -10.77
C LEU A 251 -11.39 10.65 -10.62
N SER A 252 -12.61 11.18 -10.56
CA SER A 252 -12.76 12.56 -10.11
C SER A 252 -12.57 12.63 -8.61
N GLY A 253 -11.72 13.54 -8.13
CA GLY A 253 -11.42 13.63 -6.71
C GLY A 253 -10.20 14.50 -6.43
N LYS A 254 -9.75 14.51 -5.18
CA LYS A 254 -8.48 15.13 -4.78
C LYS A 254 -7.64 14.11 -4.00
N HIS A 255 -6.45 14.53 -3.54
CA HIS A 255 -5.53 13.63 -2.84
C HIS A 255 -6.16 12.88 -1.66
N LEU A 256 -6.98 13.57 -0.86
CA LEU A 256 -7.60 13.00 0.35
C LEU A 256 -8.91 12.26 0.09
N GLU A 257 -9.27 11.97 -1.16
CA GLU A 257 -10.52 11.26 -1.49
C GLU A 257 -10.75 9.98 -0.68
N PRO A 258 -9.73 9.15 -0.33
CA PRO A 258 -9.95 7.97 0.49
C PRO A 258 -10.25 8.23 1.98
N VAL A 259 -10.06 9.48 2.45
CA VAL A 259 -10.27 9.88 3.85
C VAL A 259 -11.71 10.29 4.07
N GLY A 260 -12.33 9.78 5.13
CA GLY A 260 -13.63 10.26 5.58
C GLY A 260 -14.40 9.30 6.48
N VAL A 261 -15.35 9.88 7.22
CA VAL A 261 -16.31 9.16 8.06
C VAL A 261 -17.71 9.38 7.55
N ARG A 262 -18.49 8.30 7.50
CA ARG A 262 -19.90 8.37 7.15
C ARG A 262 -20.74 9.01 8.25
N ILE A 263 -21.48 10.05 7.90
CA ILE A 263 -22.53 10.67 8.71
C ILE A 263 -23.82 10.74 7.86
N GLY A 264 -24.76 9.82 8.13
CA GLY A 264 -25.96 9.67 7.31
C GLY A 264 -25.63 9.23 5.88
N GLN A 265 -26.07 10.00 4.89
CA GLN A 265 -25.80 9.78 3.46
C GLN A 265 -24.52 10.50 2.97
N TRP A 266 -23.76 11.08 3.89
CA TRP A 266 -22.60 11.91 3.56
C TRP A 266 -21.32 11.28 4.10
N ILE A 267 -20.22 11.48 3.38
CA ILE A 267 -18.87 11.32 3.89
C ILE A 267 -18.37 12.70 4.29
N VAL A 268 -17.98 12.83 5.56
CA VAL A 268 -17.34 14.05 6.07
C VAL A 268 -15.84 13.84 6.02
N ASP A 269 -15.16 14.67 5.22
CA ASP A 269 -13.70 14.73 5.18
C ASP A 269 -13.19 15.49 6.42
N PHE A 270 -12.02 15.08 6.91
CA PHE A 270 -11.33 15.74 8.01
C PHE A 270 -10.54 16.98 7.56
N ASN A 271 -10.56 17.34 6.28
CA ASN A 271 -9.97 18.57 5.77
C ASN A 271 -10.98 19.75 5.79
N PRO A 272 -10.85 20.73 6.71
CA PRO A 272 -11.77 21.87 6.79
C PRO A 272 -11.64 22.86 5.61
N TRP A 273 -10.64 22.69 4.73
CA TRP A 273 -10.38 23.57 3.57
C TRP A 273 -10.70 22.91 2.22
N ASP A 274 -11.27 21.70 2.22
CA ASP A 274 -11.78 21.00 1.04
C ASP A 274 -13.30 20.81 1.13
N LYS A 275 -13.91 20.11 0.15
CA LYS A 275 -15.30 19.67 0.18
C LYS A 275 -15.58 19.00 1.53
N PHE A 276 -16.18 19.73 2.46
CA PHE A 276 -16.45 19.27 3.82
C PHE A 276 -17.36 18.02 3.85
N THR A 277 -18.12 17.81 2.78
CA THR A 277 -19.06 16.70 2.62
C THR A 277 -19.17 16.25 1.17
N GLU A 278 -19.24 14.94 0.95
CA GLU A 278 -19.62 14.32 -0.33
C GLU A 278 -20.75 13.30 -0.12
N SER A 279 -21.69 13.21 -1.05
CA SER A 279 -22.76 12.21 -1.00
C SER A 279 -22.20 10.81 -1.28
N ILE A 280 -22.63 9.81 -0.52
CA ILE A 280 -22.24 8.42 -0.73
C ILE A 280 -22.62 7.93 -2.14
N ASP A 281 -23.76 8.37 -2.66
CA ASP A 281 -24.25 7.94 -3.98
C ASP A 281 -23.33 8.40 -5.13
N ASP A 282 -22.55 9.46 -4.91
CA ASP A 282 -21.63 10.01 -5.91
C ASP A 282 -20.22 9.39 -5.80
N ARG A 283 -19.96 8.57 -4.77
CA ARG A 283 -18.63 8.00 -4.51
C ARG A 283 -18.36 6.77 -5.36
N ALA A 284 -17.48 6.94 -6.34
CA ALA A 284 -17.00 5.85 -7.18
C ALA A 284 -15.84 5.05 -6.55
N LEU A 285 -15.09 5.65 -5.62
CA LEU A 285 -13.81 5.12 -5.14
C LEU A 285 -13.94 3.70 -4.58
N GLU A 286 -14.83 3.47 -3.62
CA GLU A 286 -14.92 2.19 -2.92
C GLU A 286 -15.28 1.06 -3.87
N LYS A 287 -16.20 1.30 -4.82
CA LYS A 287 -16.55 0.35 -5.87
C LYS A 287 -15.34 0.01 -6.75
N VAL A 288 -14.57 1.01 -7.15
CA VAL A 288 -13.38 0.83 -8.01
C VAL A 288 -12.28 0.10 -7.26
N VAL A 289 -12.08 0.38 -5.96
CA VAL A 289 -11.15 -0.37 -5.11
C VAL A 289 -11.48 -1.87 -5.11
N LEU A 290 -12.75 -2.23 -4.92
CA LEU A 290 -13.18 -3.63 -4.96
C LEU A 290 -12.94 -4.28 -6.33
N GLN A 291 -13.26 -3.56 -7.42
CA GLN A 291 -12.96 -4.04 -8.78
C GLN A 291 -11.47 -4.25 -9.02
N PHE A 292 -10.61 -3.44 -8.42
CA PHE A 292 -9.17 -3.62 -8.51
C PHE A 292 -8.69 -4.84 -7.72
N LEU A 293 -9.25 -5.11 -6.54
CA LEU A 293 -8.94 -6.33 -5.79
C LEU A 293 -9.26 -7.58 -6.62
N ASP A 294 -10.45 -7.65 -7.22
CA ASP A 294 -10.85 -8.77 -8.09
C ASP A 294 -9.91 -8.94 -9.31
N ARG A 295 -9.57 -7.83 -9.98
CA ARG A 295 -8.67 -7.87 -11.16
C ARG A 295 -7.24 -8.26 -10.80
N LEU A 296 -6.78 -7.85 -9.62
CA LEU A 296 -5.46 -8.18 -9.12
C LEU A 296 -5.37 -9.64 -8.69
N GLU A 297 -6.43 -10.19 -8.09
CA GLU A 297 -6.57 -11.62 -7.80
C GLU A 297 -6.50 -12.46 -9.09
N GLN A 298 -7.25 -12.09 -10.12
CA GLN A 298 -7.19 -12.76 -11.43
C GLN A 298 -5.77 -12.78 -12.00
N ARG A 299 -5.07 -11.64 -11.94
CA ARG A 299 -3.67 -11.54 -12.38
C ARG A 299 -2.71 -12.40 -11.57
N GLN A 300 -2.93 -12.49 -10.26
CA GLN A 300 -2.13 -13.36 -9.38
C GLN A 300 -2.29 -14.83 -9.79
N GLN A 301 -3.52 -15.27 -10.06
CA GLN A 301 -3.81 -16.62 -10.52
C GLN A 301 -3.15 -16.92 -11.89
N GLU A 302 -3.13 -15.96 -12.82
CA GLU A 302 -2.43 -16.07 -14.11
C GLU A 302 -0.89 -16.07 -13.97
N ALA A 303 -0.36 -15.42 -12.93
CA ALA A 303 1.07 -15.32 -12.68
C ALA A 303 1.65 -16.62 -12.08
N THR A 304 0.84 -17.35 -11.31
CA THR A 304 1.23 -18.64 -10.71
C THR A 304 1.32 -19.71 -11.82
N PRO A 305 2.48 -20.36 -12.03
CA PRO A 305 2.56 -21.43 -13.02
C PRO A 305 1.57 -22.53 -12.65
N LEU A 306 0.81 -23.02 -13.64
CA LEU A 306 -0.05 -24.19 -13.50
C LEU A 306 0.76 -25.28 -12.78
N ARG A 307 0.38 -25.64 -11.56
CA ARG A 307 0.93 -26.82 -10.89
C ARG A 307 0.81 -27.95 -11.91
N SER A 308 1.94 -28.49 -12.36
CA SER A 308 1.97 -29.70 -13.15
C SER A 308 1.13 -30.70 -12.39
N GLN A 309 -0.01 -31.10 -12.97
CA GLN A 309 -0.75 -32.24 -12.50
C GLN A 309 0.25 -33.38 -12.49
N VAL A 310 0.69 -33.79 -11.30
CA VAL A 310 1.37 -35.05 -11.12
C VAL A 310 0.32 -36.08 -11.50
N ILE A 311 0.36 -36.52 -12.75
CA ILE A 311 -0.32 -37.71 -13.19
C ILE A 311 0.32 -38.81 -12.35
N ALA A 312 -0.39 -39.23 -11.30
CA ALA A 312 -0.13 -40.48 -10.64
C ALA A 312 -0.31 -41.57 -11.70
N VAL A 313 0.78 -41.95 -12.35
CA VAL A 313 0.83 -43.19 -13.11
C VAL A 313 0.96 -44.27 -12.06
N GLU A 314 -0.17 -44.89 -11.70
CA GLU A 314 -0.18 -46.17 -11.02
C GLU A 314 0.56 -47.19 -11.89
N VAL A 315 1.62 -47.78 -11.34
CA VAL A 315 2.20 -49.07 -11.76
C VAL A 315 2.52 -49.87 -10.50
#